data_AF-A0A662LXM2-F1
#
_entry.id   AF-A0A662LXM2-F1
#
_cell.length_a   1.000
_cell.length_b   1.000
_cell.length_c   1.000
_cell.angle_alpha   90.00
_cell.angle_beta   90.00
_cell.angle_gamma   90.00
#
_symmetry.space_group_name_H-M   'P 1'
#
loop_
_entity.id
_entity.type
_entity.pdbx_description
1 polymer ?
#
loop_
_entity_poly.entity_id
_entity_poly.type
_entity_poly.pdbx_seq_one_letter_code
_entity_poly.pdbx_strand_id
1 'polypeptide(L)' 'MIFMNIPNISKIIRSEFPKIEANTTVSEIISIFLDGFESVPVFDNEKFHGIVSINDLIIKDYDAKAKVGNIARKNIPK' A
#
# COMPACT_ATOMS: atom_id res chain seq x y z
N MET A 1 36.28 -12.91 -4.28
CA MET A 1 34.86 -13.31 -4.41
C MET A 1 34.19 -12.97 -3.10
N ILE A 2 33.36 -11.91 -3.06
CA ILE A 2 32.74 -11.43 -1.82
C ILE A 2 31.39 -12.14 -1.69
N PHE A 3 31.21 -12.91 -0.62
CA PHE A 3 29.90 -13.47 -0.28
C PHE A 3 29.02 -12.34 0.25
N MET A 4 27.95 -12.01 -0.47
CA MET A 4 26.94 -11.07 0.02
C MET A 4 26.06 -11.81 1.04
N ASN A 5 26.22 -11.47 2.31
CA ASN A 5 25.37 -12.00 3.38
C ASN A 5 23.98 -11.36 3.25
N ILE A 6 22.98 -12.12 2.78
CA ILE A 6 21.62 -11.61 2.65
C ILE A 6 21.02 -11.50 4.06
N PRO A 7 20.65 -10.30 4.52
CA PRO A 7 20.08 -10.15 5.85
C PRO A 7 18.76 -10.91 5.97
N ASN A 8 18.48 -11.44 7.16
CA ASN A 8 17.18 -12.05 7.46
C ASN A 8 16.07 -11.00 7.22
N ILE A 9 15.00 -11.41 6.56
CA ILE A 9 13.87 -10.54 6.22
C ILE A 9 13.28 -9.80 7.43
N SER A 10 13.31 -10.41 8.63
CA SER A 10 12.85 -9.77 9.87
C SER A 10 13.65 -8.53 10.26
N LYS A 11 14.88 -8.40 9.77
CA LYS A 11 15.73 -7.22 9.96
C LYS A 11 15.49 -6.11 8.93
N ILE A 12 14.72 -6.40 7.88
CA ILE A 12 14.45 -5.49 6.76
C ILE A 12 13.01 -4.97 6.83
N ILE A 13 12.07 -5.83 7.25
CA ILE A 13 10.65 -5.47 7.40
C ILE A 13 10.50 -4.37 8.45
N ARG A 14 9.71 -3.34 8.11
CA ARG A 14 9.19 -2.39 9.07
C ARG A 14 7.88 -2.93 9.63
N SER A 15 7.79 -3.07 10.94
CA SER A 15 6.57 -3.54 11.62
C SER A 15 5.51 -2.45 11.72
N GLU A 16 5.92 -1.18 11.66
CA GLU A 16 5.03 -0.03 11.67
C GLU A 16 4.75 0.40 10.23
N PHE A 17 3.49 0.28 9.84
CA PHE A 17 2.97 0.72 8.56
C PHE A 17 1.51 1.16 8.71
N PRO A 18 1.03 2.08 7.86
CA PRO A 18 -0.38 2.47 7.83
C PRO A 18 -1.25 1.27 7.50
N LYS A 19 -2.23 0.96 8.36
CA LYS A 19 -3.26 -0.04 8.08
C LYS A 19 -4.47 0.67 7.51
N ILE A 20 -4.78 0.40 6.24
CA ILE A 20 -5.90 1.02 5.53
C ILE A 20 -7.03 0.01 5.40
N GLU A 21 -8.25 0.40 5.77
CA GLU A 21 -9.42 -0.45 5.57
C GLU A 21 -9.96 -0.29 4.14
N ALA A 22 -10.51 -1.36 3.58
CA ALA A 22 -11.01 -1.41 2.20
C ALA A 22 -12.14 -0.40 1.95
N ASN A 23 -12.85 0.00 3.01
CA ASN A 23 -13.91 0.99 2.98
C ASN A 23 -13.41 2.44 3.13
N THR A 24 -12.12 2.68 3.32
CA THR A 24 -11.54 4.04 3.29
C THR A 24 -11.64 4.61 1.87
N THR A 25 -11.81 5.91 1.77
CA THR A 25 -11.88 6.62 0.49
C THR A 25 -10.51 7.06 -0.02
N VAL A 26 -10.41 7.34 -1.32
CA VAL A 26 -9.20 7.90 -1.91
C VAL A 26 -8.77 9.19 -1.20
N SER A 27 -9.69 10.12 -0.95
CA SER A 27 -9.36 11.39 -0.27
C SER A 27 -8.73 11.23 1.10
N GLU A 28 -9.14 10.19 1.85
CA GLU A 28 -8.65 9.94 3.21
C GLU A 28 -7.22 9.39 3.24
N ILE A 29 -6.76 8.76 2.15
CA ILE A 29 -5.42 8.14 2.12
C ILE A 29 -4.37 8.99 1.38
N ILE A 30 -4.75 10.10 0.74
CA ILE A 30 -3.82 10.96 0.00
C ILE A 30 -2.69 11.49 0.88
N SER A 31 -2.99 11.90 2.12
CA SER A 31 -1.99 12.46 3.04
C SER A 31 -0.88 11.45 3.39
N ILE A 32 -1.20 10.16 3.40
CA ILE A 32 -0.24 9.10 3.71
C ILE A 32 0.87 9.06 2.66
N PHE A 33 0.56 9.33 1.39
CA PHE A 33 1.57 9.40 0.34
C PHE A 33 2.41 10.69 0.43
N LEU A 34 1.84 11.77 0.98
CA LEU A 34 2.59 13.00 1.27
C LEU A 34 3.60 12.80 2.42
N ASP A 35 3.30 11.89 3.34
CA ASP A 35 4.20 11.50 4.44
C ASP A 35 5.35 10.58 3.98
N GLY A 36 5.48 10.34 2.67
CA GLY A 36 6.60 9.62 2.06
C GLY A 36 6.39 8.12 1.87
N PHE A 37 5.19 7.60 2.08
CA PHE A 37 4.85 6.23 1.70
C PHE A 37 4.59 6.15 0.19
N GLU A 38 5.16 5.17 -0.50
CA GLU A 38 4.89 4.96 -1.93
C GLU A 38 3.72 3.99 -2.16
N SER A 39 3.45 3.13 -1.18
CA SER A 39 2.43 2.09 -1.23
C SER A 39 1.94 1.75 0.17
N VAL A 40 0.67 1.40 0.28
CA VAL A 40 0.02 1.04 1.53
C VAL A 40 -0.74 -0.28 1.40
N PRO A 41 -0.68 -1.16 2.41
CA PRO A 41 -1.50 -2.35 2.45
C PRO A 41 -2.96 -1.99 2.81
N VAL A 42 -3.89 -2.60 2.09
CA VAL A 42 -5.33 -2.51 2.34
C VAL A 42 -5.82 -3.81 2.95
N PHE A 43 -6.65 -3.69 3.98
CA PHE A 43 -7.26 -4.78 4.72
C PHE A 43 -8.77 -4.72 4.60
N ASP A 44 -9.42 -5.88 4.67
CA ASP A 44 -10.87 -6.00 4.81
C ASP A 44 -11.12 -6.92 6.00
N ASN A 45 -11.63 -6.37 7.10
CA ASN A 45 -11.87 -7.11 8.34
C ASN A 45 -10.62 -7.87 8.82
N GLU A 46 -9.51 -7.14 9.01
CA GLU A 46 -8.19 -7.65 9.40
C GLU A 46 -7.49 -8.58 8.40
N LYS A 47 -8.15 -8.97 7.32
CA LYS A 47 -7.57 -9.79 6.27
C LYS A 47 -6.90 -8.92 5.22
N PHE A 48 -5.66 -9.24 4.87
CA PHE A 48 -4.99 -8.57 3.75
C PHE A 48 -5.82 -8.71 2.47
N HIS A 49 -6.18 -7.56 1.90
CA HIS A 49 -7.02 -7.45 0.71
C HIS A 49 -6.19 -7.15 -0.54
N GLY A 50 -5.19 -6.27 -0.42
CA GLY A 50 -4.29 -5.89 -1.52
C GLY A 50 -3.39 -4.71 -1.17
N ILE A 51 -2.77 -4.11 -2.18
CA ILE A 51 -1.92 -2.92 -2.05
C ILE A 51 -2.43 -1.81 -2.97
N VAL A 52 -2.33 -0.57 -2.50
CA VAL A 52 -2.57 0.64 -3.29
C VAL A 52 -1.29 1.47 -3.29
N SER A 53 -0.83 1.88 -4.46
CA SER A 53 0.27 2.84 -4.61
C SER A 53 -0.23 4.22 -5.02
N ILE A 54 0.61 5.23 -4.88
CA ILE A 54 0.30 6.58 -5.39
C ILE A 54 0.05 6.56 -6.91
N ASN A 55 0.77 5.71 -7.64
CA ASN A 55 0.59 5.55 -9.09
C ASN A 55 -0.78 4.97 -9.43
N ASP A 56 -1.34 4.09 -8.59
CA ASP A 56 -2.69 3.58 -8.78
C ASP A 56 -3.72 4.72 -8.74
N LEU A 57 -3.50 5.71 -7.88
CA LEU A 57 -4.40 6.86 -7.72
C LEU A 57 -4.25 7.89 -8.83
N ILE A 58 -3.01 8.22 -9.23
CA ILE A 58 -2.73 9.26 -10.23
C ILE A 58 -3.10 8.82 -11.65
N ILE A 59 -2.79 7.58 -12.04
CA ILE A 59 -2.92 7.13 -13.44
C ILE A 59 -4.40 7.03 -13.86
N LYS A 60 -5.29 6.74 -12.92
CA LYS A 60 -6.68 6.38 -13.21
C LYS A 60 -7.71 7.43 -12.83
N ASP A 61 -7.28 8.59 -12.32
CA ASP A 61 -8.13 9.73 -11.94
C ASP A 61 -9.41 9.29 -11.20
N TYR A 62 -9.22 8.54 -10.11
CA TYR A 62 -10.34 8.02 -9.34
C TYR A 62 -11.09 9.15 -8.62
N ASP A 63 -12.42 9.01 -8.54
CA ASP A 63 -13.25 9.87 -7.69
C ASP A 63 -12.73 9.85 -6.25
N ALA A 64 -12.63 11.02 -5.62
CA ALA A 64 -12.14 11.17 -4.25
C ALA A 64 -12.89 10.28 -3.23
N LYS A 65 -14.16 9.98 -3.48
CA LYS A 65 -15.02 9.13 -2.64
C LYS A 65 -14.94 7.65 -2.99
N ALA A 66 -14.23 7.26 -4.05
CA ALA A 66 -14.04 5.87 -4.42
C ALA A 66 -13.39 5.10 -3.26
N LYS A 67 -13.84 3.86 -3.04
CA LYS A 67 -13.33 3.01 -1.97
C LYS A 67 -12.02 2.35 -2.40
N VAL A 68 -11.00 2.44 -1.54
CA VAL A 68 -9.65 1.95 -1.84
C VAL A 68 -9.60 0.44 -2.05
N GLY A 69 -10.54 -0.30 -1.45
CA GLY A 69 -10.72 -1.75 -1.70
C GLY A 69 -11.03 -2.09 -3.16
N ASN A 70 -11.68 -1.20 -3.91
CA ASN A 70 -11.96 -1.40 -5.34
C ASN A 70 -10.75 -1.11 -6.24
N ILE A 71 -9.75 -0.42 -5.69
CA ILE A 71 -8.53 -0.01 -6.38
C ILE A 71 -7.37 -0.98 -6.06
N ALA A 72 -7.35 -1.48 -4.82
CA ALA A 72 -6.32 -2.35 -4.29
C ALA A 72 -6.05 -3.56 -5.19
N ARG A 73 -4.78 -3.76 -5.52
CA ARG A 73 -4.33 -4.86 -6.37
C ARG A 73 -3.70 -5.95 -5.53
N LYS A 74 -4.07 -7.20 -5.81
CA LYS A 74 -3.49 -8.38 -5.14
C LYS A 74 -2.09 -8.73 -5.67
N ASN A 75 -1.79 -8.30 -6.89
CA ASN A 75 -0.49 -8.44 -7.52
C ASN A 75 0.08 -7.04 -7.78
N ILE A 76 1.27 -6.75 -7.25
CA ILE A 76 2.08 -5.62 -7.71
C ILE A 76 2.75 -6.11 -9.01
N PRO A 77 2.37 -5.62 -10.21
CA PRO A 77 3.12 -5.92 -11.41
C PRO A 77 4.54 -5.39 -11.24
N LYS A 78 5.50 -6.25 -11.58
CA LYS A 78 6.94 -5.95 -11.51
C LYS A 78 7.33 -4.79 -12.41
#